data_AF-A0A6C0L567-F1
#
_entry.id   AF-A0A6C0L567-F1
#
_cell.length_a   1.000
_cell.length_b   1.000
_cell.length_c   1.000
_cell.angle_alpha   90.00
_cell.angle_beta   90.00
_cell.angle_gamma   90.00
#
_symmetry.space_group_name_H-M   'P 1'
#
loop_
_entity.id
_entity.type
_entity.pdbx_description
1 polymer ?
#
loop_
_entity_poly.entity_id
_entity_poly.type
_entity_poly.pdbx_seq_one_letter_code
_entity_poly.pdbx_strand_id
1 'polypeptide(L)'
;MANPRSRVCDVAVSVMIETGNPSVMYGDEWLCHQIAKRMGWEPDGPWTTRRVLAALARTPGELIAGKVRMPSDCCARGQWVRHFELPEGMLKTNIE
;
A
#
# COMPACT_ATOMS: atom_id res chain seq x y z
N MET A 1 17.41 -6.94 -7.33
CA MET A 1 18.20 -6.31 -6.26
C MET A 1 17.36 -5.21 -5.64
N ALA A 2 17.05 -5.28 -4.34
CA ALA A 2 16.37 -4.20 -3.64
C ALA A 2 17.28 -2.97 -3.64
N ASN A 3 16.75 -1.80 -3.98
CA ASN A 3 17.50 -0.54 -3.98
C ASN A 3 17.51 0.03 -2.55
N PRO A 4 18.64 0.01 -1.83
CA PRO A 4 18.69 0.38 -0.41
C PRO A 4 18.43 1.87 -0.13
N ARG A 5 18.17 2.68 -1.18
CA ARG A 5 17.81 4.10 -1.07
C ARG A 5 16.36 4.41 -1.44
N SER A 6 15.58 3.43 -1.91
CA SER A 6 14.19 3.69 -2.30
C SER A 6 13.32 3.89 -1.07
N ARG A 7 12.54 4.98 -1.04
CA ARG A 7 11.58 5.22 0.02
C ARG A 7 10.42 4.26 -0.16
N VAL A 8 9.83 3.80 0.93
CA VAL A 8 8.69 2.87 0.89
C VAL A 8 7.52 3.45 0.09
N CYS A 9 7.31 4.77 0.17
CA CYS A 9 6.31 5.46 -0.64
C CYS A 9 6.57 5.33 -2.15
N ASP A 10 7.79 5.57 -2.62
CA ASP A 10 8.13 5.50 -4.06
C ASP A 10 7.93 4.07 -4.60
N VAL A 11 8.31 3.08 -3.80
CA VAL A 11 8.09 1.66 -4.13
C VAL A 11 6.61 1.32 -4.16
N ALA A 12 5.84 1.80 -3.19
CA ALA A 12 4.40 1.59 -3.15
C ALA A 12 3.71 2.22 -4.37
N VAL A 13 4.03 3.46 -4.74
CA VAL A 13 3.51 4.12 -5.94
C VAL A 13 3.80 3.28 -7.19
N SER A 14 5.06 2.85 -7.38
CA SER A 14 5.45 2.01 -8.51
C SER A 14 4.64 0.71 -8.57
N VAL A 15 4.49 0.00 -7.45
CA VAL A 15 3.74 -1.27 -7.41
C VAL A 15 2.25 -1.04 -7.65
N MET A 16 1.67 0.01 -7.07
CA MET A 16 0.25 0.35 -7.23
C MET A 16 -0.09 0.68 -8.69
N ILE A 17 0.76 1.46 -9.36
CA ILE A 17 0.63 1.75 -10.80
C ILE A 17 0.80 0.48 -11.64
N GLU A 18 1.85 -0.32 -11.39
CA GLU A 18 2.13 -1.57 -12.14
C GLU A 18 0.99 -2.59 -12.04
N THR A 19 0.30 -2.62 -10.90
CA THR A 19 -0.75 -3.60 -10.61
C THR A 19 -2.17 -3.08 -10.82
N GLY A 20 -2.31 -1.80 -11.22
CA GLY A 20 -3.61 -1.18 -11.43
C GLY A 20 -4.43 -0.96 -10.15
N ASN A 21 -3.78 -0.94 -8.98
CA ASN A 21 -4.46 -0.76 -7.70
C ASN A 21 -4.40 0.71 -7.25
N PRO A 22 -5.53 1.43 -7.16
CA PRO A 22 -5.56 2.85 -6.79
C PRO A 22 -5.16 3.11 -5.34
N SER A 23 -5.29 2.10 -4.49
CA SER A 23 -5.16 2.25 -3.05
C SER A 23 -4.59 1.02 -2.39
N VAL A 24 -3.95 1.22 -1.24
CA VAL A 24 -3.48 0.14 -0.34
C VAL A 24 -3.93 0.40 1.09
N MET A 25 -4.50 -0.61 1.73
CA MET A 25 -5.01 -0.57 3.09
C MET A 25 -4.86 -1.93 3.80
N TYR A 26 -5.38 -2.00 5.03
CA TYR A 26 -5.45 -3.26 5.76
C TYR A 26 -6.42 -4.23 5.06
N GLY A 27 -6.00 -5.47 4.80
CA GLY A 27 -6.74 -6.45 3.99
C GLY A 27 -6.24 -6.58 2.54
N ASP A 28 -5.26 -5.76 2.12
CA ASP A 28 -4.59 -5.90 0.82
C ASP A 28 -3.28 -6.68 0.97
N GLU A 29 -3.33 -7.90 1.52
CA GLU A 29 -2.12 -8.68 1.85
C GLU A 29 -1.23 -8.89 0.64
N TRP A 30 -1.82 -9.26 -0.51
CA TRP A 30 -1.06 -9.49 -1.73
C TRP A 30 -0.30 -8.24 -2.16
N LEU A 31 -0.96 -7.07 -2.15
CA LEU A 31 -0.34 -5.80 -2.56
C LEU A 31 0.77 -5.39 -1.59
N CYS A 32 0.52 -5.50 -0.28
CA CYS A 32 1.53 -5.24 0.74
C CYS A 32 2.74 -6.19 0.62
N HIS A 33 2.51 -7.45 0.24
CA HIS A 33 3.59 -8.42 0.02
C HIS A 33 4.42 -8.06 -1.21
N GLN A 34 3.83 -7.54 -2.29
CA GLN A 34 4.58 -7.05 -3.45
C GLN A 34 5.48 -5.86 -3.09
N ILE A 35 4.94 -4.89 -2.34
CA ILE A 35 5.70 -3.75 -1.83
C ILE A 35 6.86 -4.22 -0.95
N ALA A 36 6.59 -5.14 -0.02
CA ALA A 36 7.59 -5.71 0.88
C ALA A 36 8.72 -6.43 0.12
N LYS A 37 8.37 -7.29 -0.85
CA LYS A 37 9.35 -7.99 -1.69
C LYS A 37 10.27 -7.02 -2.43
N ARG A 38 9.72 -5.93 -2.97
CA ARG A 38 10.50 -4.92 -3.71
C ARG A 38 11.40 -4.08 -2.79
N MET A 39 11.00 -3.91 -1.54
CA MET A 39 11.84 -3.37 -0.45
C MET A 39 12.89 -4.37 0.08
N GLY A 40 12.87 -5.63 -0.37
CA GLY A 40 13.74 -6.70 0.15
C GLY A 40 13.34 -7.16 1.55
N TRP A 41 12.08 -7.00 1.95
CA TRP A 41 11.54 -7.51 3.21
C TRP A 41 10.89 -8.86 2.99
N GLU A 42 11.15 -9.80 3.90
CA GLU A 42 10.47 -11.10 3.88
C GLU A 42 8.98 -10.93 4.23
N PRO A 43 8.05 -11.46 3.41
CA PRO A 43 6.63 -11.48 3.75
C PRO A 43 6.33 -12.41 4.93
N ASP A 44 5.47 -11.96 5.83
CA ASP A 44 5.02 -12.61 7.05
C ASP A 44 3.54 -12.27 7.27
N GLY A 45 2.69 -12.82 6.39
CA GLY A 45 1.23 -12.74 6.50
C GLY A 45 0.71 -11.32 6.81
N PRO A 46 -0.20 -11.16 7.80
CA PRO A 46 -0.74 -9.87 8.20
C PRO A 46 0.27 -8.90 8.83
N TRP A 47 1.39 -9.40 9.35
CA TRP A 47 2.43 -8.54 9.94
C TRP A 47 3.12 -7.69 8.88
N THR A 48 3.27 -8.22 7.65
CA THR A 48 3.76 -7.44 6.51
C THR A 48 2.87 -6.24 6.21
N THR A 49 1.55 -6.44 6.15
CA THR A 49 0.58 -5.36 5.91
C THR A 49 0.74 -4.26 6.96
N ARG A 50 0.79 -4.62 8.25
CA ARG A 50 1.00 -3.67 9.34
C ARG A 50 2.32 -2.91 9.20
N ARG A 51 3.41 -3.62 8.86
CA ARG A 51 4.74 -3.03 8.67
C ARG A 51 4.77 -2.05 7.50
N VAL A 52 4.19 -2.42 6.36
CA VAL A 52 4.10 -1.56 5.17
C VAL A 52 3.31 -0.29 5.47
N LEU A 53 2.09 -0.41 6.02
CA LEU A 53 1.26 0.75 6.34
C LEU A 53 1.88 1.66 7.42
N ALA A 54 2.61 1.07 8.38
CA ALA A 54 3.36 1.85 9.36
C ALA A 54 4.54 2.60 8.73
N ALA A 55 5.23 1.98 7.77
CA ALA A 55 6.34 2.60 7.06
C ALA A 55 5.85 3.72 6.13
N LEU A 56 4.77 3.51 5.38
CA LEU A 56 4.14 4.54 4.55
C LEU A 56 3.75 5.78 5.35
N ALA A 57 3.15 5.59 6.53
CA ALA A 57 2.79 6.69 7.43
C ALA A 57 4.01 7.50 7.92
N ARG A 58 5.20 6.89 7.96
CA ARG A 58 6.45 7.54 8.39
C ARG A 58 7.22 8.17 7.23
N THR A 59 6.93 7.77 5.99
CA THR A 59 7.62 8.25 4.79
C THR A 59 6.66 9.05 3.90
N PRO A 60 6.45 10.35 4.16
CA PRO A 60 5.49 11.16 3.41
C PRO A 60 5.95 11.38 1.96
N GLY A 61 5.24 10.84 0.98
CA GLY A 61 5.54 11.02 -0.45
C GLY A 61 4.29 11.41 -1.23
N GLU A 62 4.17 10.90 -2.44
CA GLU A 62 3.05 11.26 -3.35
C GLU A 62 1.72 10.62 -2.97
N LEU A 63 1.72 9.57 -2.14
CA LEU A 63 0.49 8.91 -1.70
C LEU A 63 -0.32 9.81 -0.76
N ILE A 64 -1.61 9.90 -1.03
CA ILE A 64 -2.57 10.61 -0.19
C ILE A 64 -2.92 9.70 0.98
N ALA A 65 -2.61 10.14 2.21
CA ALA A 65 -2.90 9.38 3.42
C ALA A 65 -4.34 9.65 3.91
N GLY A 66 -5.08 8.58 4.16
CA GLY A 66 -6.46 8.62 4.62
C GLY A 66 -6.77 7.58 5.69
N LYS A 67 -8.05 7.55 6.07
CA LYS A 67 -8.62 6.49 6.93
C LYS A 67 -9.93 6.02 6.33
N VAL A 68 -10.13 4.72 6.31
CA VAL A 68 -11.38 4.08 5.88
C VAL A 68 -11.96 3.28 7.04
N ARG A 69 -13.29 3.26 7.12
CA ARG A 69 -14.01 2.46 8.12
C ARG A 69 -14.26 1.07 7.55
N MET A 70 -13.71 0.06 8.20
CA MET A 70 -13.85 -1.31 7.74
C MET A 70 -15.30 -1.80 7.85
N PRO A 71 -15.79 -2.54 6.83
CA PRO A 71 -17.16 -3.06 6.80
C PRO A 71 -17.40 -4.12 7.88
N SER A 72 -18.67 -4.47 8.08
CA SER A 72 -19.11 -5.29 9.21
C SER A 72 -18.80 -6.79 9.10
N ASP A 73 -18.24 -7.22 7.99
CA ASP A 73 -17.99 -8.60 7.61
C ASP A 73 -16.49 -8.95 7.55
N CYS A 74 -15.60 -8.04 7.95
CA CYS A 74 -14.16 -8.30 8.01
C CYS A 74 -13.63 -8.51 9.43
N CYS A 75 -12.43 -9.10 9.55
CA CYS A 75 -11.76 -9.35 10.84
C CYS A 75 -11.39 -8.07 11.62
N ALA A 76 -11.39 -6.90 10.95
CA ALA A 76 -11.18 -5.58 11.55
C ALA A 76 -12.48 -4.75 11.63
N ARG A 77 -13.64 -5.42 11.70
CA ARG A 77 -14.98 -4.83 11.67
C ARG A 77 -15.10 -3.55 12.50
N GLY A 78 -15.60 -2.49 11.84
CA GLY A 78 -15.92 -1.22 12.49
C GLY A 78 -14.70 -0.40 12.93
N GLN A 79 -13.47 -0.89 12.73
CA GLN A 79 -12.25 -0.16 13.02
C GLN A 79 -11.92 0.81 11.89
N TRP A 80 -11.30 1.94 12.24
CA TRP A 80 -10.69 2.84 11.28
C TRP A 80 -9.28 2.37 10.97
N VAL A 81 -9.02 2.01 9.72
CA VAL A 81 -7.70 1.58 9.26
C VAL A 81 -7.04 2.65 8.41
N ARG A 82 -5.70 2.63 8.39
CA ARG A 82 -4.92 3.49 7.49
C ARG A 82 -5.08 2.99 6.06
N HIS A 83 -5.12 3.95 5.16
CA HIS A 83 -5.28 3.73 3.74
C HIS A 83 -4.48 4.81 3.00
N PHE A 84 -3.87 4.43 1.88
CA PHE A 84 -3.01 5.29 1.08
C PHE A 84 -3.43 5.19 -0.37
N GLU A 85 -3.68 6.33 -1.02
CA GLU A 85 -4.18 6.41 -2.39
C GLU A 85 -3.17 7.04 -3.33
N LEU A 86 -3.19 6.58 -4.57
CA LEU A 86 -2.58 7.32 -5.67
C LEU A 86 -3.35 8.63 -5.90
N PRO A 87 -2.66 9.75 -6.14
CA PRO A 87 -3.28 10.95 -6.69
C PRO A 87 -4.06 10.68 -7.96
N GLU A 88 -5.12 11.47 -8.16
CA GLU A 88 -5.93 11.42 -9.36
C GLU A 88 -5.06 11.60 -10.63
N GLY A 89 -5.30 10.76 -11.63
CA GLY A 89 -4.55 10.77 -12.90
C GLY A 89 -3.23 9.98 -12.91
N MET A 90 -2.79 9.38 -11.79
CA MET A 90 -1.59 8.52 -11.78
C MET A 90 -1.84 7.10 -12.31
N LEU A 91 -3.05 6.58 -12.16
CA LEU A 91 -3.46 5.38 -12.87
C LEU A 91 -3.77 5.77 -14.31
N LYS A 92 -2.85 5.47 -15.22
CA LYS A 92 -3.16 5.53 -16.66
C LYS A 92 -4.13 4.41 -16.96
N THR A 93 -5.42 4.73 -17.01
CA THR A 93 -6.40 3.88 -17.70
C THR A 93 -6.01 3.89 -19.18
N ASN A 94 -5.36 2.82 -19.65
CA ASN A 94 -5.31 2.50 -21.07
C ASN A 94 -6.74 2.12 -21.49
N ILE A 95 -7.58 3.13 -21.70
CA ILE A 95 -8.79 2.98 -22.51
C ILE A 95 -8.35 3.43 -23.90
N GLU A 96 -7.89 2.47 -24.69
CA GLU A 96 -7.97 2.53 -26.15
C GLU A 96 -9.31 1.91 -26.59
#